data_AF-A0A7X9XZM6-F1
#
_entry.id   AF-A0A7X9XZM6-F1
#
_cell.length_a   1.000
_cell.length_b   1.000
_cell.length_c   1.000
_cell.angle_alpha   90.00
_cell.angle_beta   90.00
_cell.angle_gamma   90.00
#
_symmetry.space_group_name_H-M   'P 1'
#
loop_
_entity.id
_entity.type
_entity.pdbx_description
1 polymer ?
#
loop_
_entity_poly.entity_id
_entity_poly.type
_entity_poly.pdbx_seq_one_letter_code
_entity_poly.pdbx_strand_id
1 'polypeptide(L)' 'MSVYAEVSKMVPSTPDDGYNVLLDMELGKLSTGDRELFHQEALYCVSLYRTYGAKADDDEFCEQKIMERFAAEEAARS' A
#
# COMPACT_ATOMS: atom_id res chain seq x y z
N MET A 1 -8.34 7.41 0.32
CA MET A 1 -7.34 6.73 1.15
C MET A 1 -7.16 5.35 0.54
N SER A 2 -5.91 4.92 0.35
CA SER A 2 -5.61 3.62 -0.30
C SER A 2 -5.69 2.47 0.69
N VAL A 3 -5.90 1.24 0.20
CA VAL A 3 -5.97 0.05 1.07
C VAL A 3 -4.61 -0.19 1.74
N TYR A 4 -3.51 0.05 1.01
CA TYR A 4 -2.16 0.04 1.54
C TYR A 4 -2.01 0.96 2.76
N ALA A 5 -2.47 2.22 2.66
CA ALA A 5 -2.35 3.17 3.75
C ALA A 5 -3.21 2.78 4.97
N GLU A 6 -4.35 2.11 4.77
CA GLU A 6 -5.17 1.60 5.85
C GLU A 6 -4.51 0.40 6.56
N VAL A 7 -3.97 -0.55 5.80
CA VAL A 7 -3.29 -1.73 6.35
C VAL A 7 -1.97 -1.35 7.05
N SER A 8 -1.17 -0.45 6.46
CA SER A 8 0.10 -0.01 7.04
C SER A 8 -0.04 0.72 8.38
N LYS A 9 -1.21 1.30 8.69
CA LYS A 9 -1.50 1.88 10.01
C LYS A 9 -1.76 0.83 11.08
N MET A 10 -2.17 -0.38 10.68
CA MET A 10 -2.53 -1.46 11.59
C MET A 10 -1.39 -2.45 11.82
N VAL A 11 -0.42 -2.50 10.89
CA VAL A 11 0.75 -3.39 10.97
C VAL A 11 1.99 -2.57 11.35
N PRO A 12 2.82 -3.02 12.31
CA PRO A 12 4.06 -2.34 12.64
C PRO A 12 4.97 -2.18 11.41
N SER A 13 5.61 -1.02 11.26
CA SER A 13 6.52 -0.72 10.15
C SER A 13 7.87 -1.44 10.24
N THR A 14 8.16 -2.11 11.37
CA THR A 14 9.37 -2.92 11.54
C THR A 14 9.05 -4.38 11.25
N PRO A 15 9.70 -4.99 10.23
CA PRO A 15 9.56 -6.42 9.98
C PRO A 15 10.26 -7.20 11.10
N ASP A 16 9.51 -7.54 12.14
CA ASP A 16 9.88 -8.55 13.12
C ASP A 16 9.23 -9.89 12.77
N ASP A 17 9.50 -10.92 13.58
CA ASP A 17 8.91 -12.25 13.39
C ASP A 17 7.36 -12.23 13.42
N GLY A 18 6.75 -11.17 13.96
CA GLY A 18 5.31 -10.97 14.03
C GLY A 18 4.71 -10.23 12.82
N TYR A 19 5.52 -9.55 12.01
CA TYR A 19 5.03 -8.73 10.89
C TYR A 19 4.17 -9.51 9.91
N ASN A 20 4.67 -10.65 9.41
CA ASN A 20 3.94 -11.46 8.44
C ASN A 20 2.64 -12.03 9.02
N VAL A 21 2.64 -12.38 10.31
CA VAL A 21 1.45 -12.89 11.00
C VAL A 21 0.39 -11.81 11.14
N LEU A 22 0.78 -10.60 11.56
CA LEU A 22 -0.13 -9.47 11.69
C LEU A 22 -0.65 -9.01 10.33
N LEU A 23 0.22 -8.97 9.31
CA LEU A 23 -0.17 -8.65 7.95
C LEU A 23 -1.21 -9.66 7.43
N ASP A 24 -0.95 -10.96 7.57
CA ASP A 24 -1.90 -12.01 7.16
C ASP A 24 -3.24 -11.90 7.92
N MET A 25 -3.20 -11.55 9.21
CA MET A 25 -4.42 -11.32 10.00
C MET A 25 -5.22 -10.13 9.51
N GLU A 26 -4.59 -9.00 9.18
CA GLU A 26 -5.27 -7.82 8.65
C GLU A 26 -5.80 -8.07 7.22
N LEU A 27 -4.99 -8.67 6.35
CA LEU A 27 -5.43 -9.04 5.01
C LEU A 27 -6.58 -10.06 5.04
N GLY A 28 -6.61 -10.96 6.03
CA GLY A 28 -7.70 -11.93 6.23
C GLY A 28 -9.07 -11.31 6.54
N LYS A 29 -9.11 -10.04 6.99
CA LYS A 29 -10.35 -9.30 7.26
C LYS A 29 -10.92 -8.60 6.02
N LEU A 30 -10.12 -8.46 4.96
CA LEU A 30 -10.47 -7.74 3.75
C LEU A 30 -11.24 -8.62 2.76
N SER A 31 -11.99 -7.98 1.85
CA SER A 31 -12.61 -8.69 0.73
C SER A 31 -11.55 -9.22 -0.25
N THR A 32 -11.92 -10.15 -1.15
CA THR A 32 -10.99 -10.60 -2.20
C THR A 32 -10.51 -9.45 -3.07
N GLY A 33 -11.40 -8.52 -3.45
CA GLY A 33 -11.03 -7.35 -4.25
C GLY A 33 -10.06 -6.43 -3.53
N ASP A 34 -10.29 -6.14 -2.25
CA ASP A 34 -9.42 -5.24 -1.48
C ASP A 34 -8.04 -5.85 -1.23
N ARG A 35 -7.95 -7.18 -1.06
CA ARG A 35 -6.65 -7.88 -0.97
C ARG A 35 -5.86 -7.80 -2.27
N GLU A 36 -6.53 -7.99 -3.41
CA GLU A 36 -5.90 -7.83 -4.73
C GLU A 36 -5.43 -6.39 -4.94
N LEU A 37 -6.27 -5.42 -4.54
CA LEU A 37 -5.93 -4.00 -4.60
C LEU A 37 -4.73 -3.66 -3.72
N PHE A 38 -4.72 -4.13 -2.47
CA PHE A 38 -3.57 -4.00 -1.57
C PHE A 38 -2.29 -4.54 -2.20
N HIS A 39 -2.34 -5.72 -2.82
CA HIS A 39 -1.17 -6.30 -3.47
C HIS A 39 -0.64 -5.44 -4.63
N GLN A 40 -1.55 -4.91 -5.47
CA GLN A 40 -1.19 -4.00 -6.56
C GLN A 40 -0.56 -2.70 -6.03
N GLU A 41 -1.13 -2.12 -4.99
CA GLU A 41 -0.62 -0.92 -4.33
C GLU A 41 0.75 -1.17 -3.69
N ALA A 42 0.93 -2.28 -2.95
CA ALA A 42 2.20 -2.64 -2.34
C ALA A 42 3.31 -2.86 -3.37
N LEU A 43 3.02 -3.54 -4.50
CA LEU A 43 3.96 -3.68 -5.60
C LEU A 43 4.35 -2.32 -6.20
N TYR A 44 3.40 -1.40 -6.29
CA TYR A 44 3.67 -0.04 -6.75
C TYR A 44 4.58 0.72 -5.76
N CYS A 45 4.33 0.64 -4.45
CA CYS A 45 5.22 1.18 -3.41
C CYS A 45 6.65 0.65 -3.54
N VAL A 46 6.83 -0.66 -3.75
CA VAL A 46 8.15 -1.26 -4.00
C VAL A 46 8.82 -0.68 -5.25
N SER A 47 8.05 -0.43 -6.32
CA SER A 47 8.57 0.22 -7.54
C SER A 47 9.00 1.68 -7.31
N LEU A 48 8.26 2.40 -6.46
CA LEU A 48 8.58 3.77 -6.09
C LEU A 48 9.89 3.82 -5.29
N TYR A 49 10.09 2.87 -4.36
CA TYR A 49 11.36 2.74 -3.63
C TYR A 49 12.55 2.50 -4.55
N ARG A 50 12.39 1.66 -5.58
CA ARG A 50 13.44 1.45 -6.60
C ARG A 50 13.78 2.71 -7.39
N THR A 51 12.80 3.59 -7.58
CA THR A 51 12.93 4.80 -8.41
C THR A 51 13.44 5.99 -7.61
N TYR A 52 12.93 6.18 -6.40
CA TYR A 52 13.14 7.38 -5.59
C TYR A 52 14.01 7.15 -4.33
N GLY A 53 14.34 5.89 -4.03
CA GLY A 53 14.97 5.47 -2.78
C GLY A 53 14.02 5.57 -1.58
N ALA A 54 14.53 5.21 -0.40
CA ALA A 54 13.84 5.44 0.87
C ALA A 54 13.60 6.93 1.11
N LYS A 55 12.40 7.28 1.55
CA LYS A 55 12.03 8.61 2.04
C LYS A 55 11.85 8.57 3.56
N ALA A 56 11.93 9.74 4.19
CA ALA A 56 11.68 9.87 5.62
C ALA A 56 10.23 9.49 5.98
N ASP A 57 9.28 9.81 5.09
CA ASP A 57 7.85 9.57 5.25
C ASP A 57 7.35 8.63 4.13
N ASP A 58 7.91 7.42 4.07
CA ASP A 58 7.61 6.44 3.00
C ASP A 58 6.10 6.14 2.88
N ASP A 59 5.38 6.07 4.00
CA ASP A 59 3.94 5.80 4.00
C ASP A 59 3.12 6.93 3.35
N GLU A 60 3.38 8.19 3.71
CA GLU A 60 2.69 9.35 3.16
C GLU A 60 3.02 9.53 1.67
N PHE A 61 4.30 9.32 1.31
CA PHE A 61 4.74 9.37 -0.09
C PHE A 61 4.05 8.30 -0.94
N CYS A 62 3.95 7.07 -0.41
CA CYS A 62 3.25 5.98 -1.07
C CYS A 62 1.76 6.28 -1.25
N GLU A 63 1.07 6.75 -0.20
CA GLU A 63 -0.34 7.12 -0.27
C GLU A 63 -0.58 8.18 -1.34
N GLN A 64 0.21 9.27 -1.35
CA GLN A 64 0.07 10.32 -2.35
C GLN A 64 0.22 9.77 -3.78
N LYS A 65 1.25 8.96 -4.03
CA LYS A 65 1.51 8.41 -5.37
C LYS A 65 0.46 7.42 -5.83
N ILE A 66 -0.10 6.63 -4.91
CA ILE A 66 -1.23 5.72 -5.21
C ILE A 66 -2.46 6.55 -5.62
N MET A 67 -2.79 7.59 -4.85
CA MET A 67 -3.94 8.44 -5.14
C MET A 67 -3.78 9.19 -6.47
N GLU A 68 -2.60 9.71 -6.79
CA GLU A 68 -2.28 10.32 -8.09
C GLU A 68 -2.52 9.34 -9.24
N ARG A 69 -2.11 8.07 -9.07
CA ARG A 69 -2.33 7.02 -10.06
C ARG A 69 -3.82 6.72 -10.26
N PHE A 70 -4.59 6.55 -9.19
CA PHE A 70 -6.04 6.33 -9.31
C PHE A 70 -6.76 7.49 -9.98
N ALA A 71 -6.40 8.74 -9.64
CA ALA A 71 -7.00 9.91 -10.28
C ALA A 71 -6.71 9.95 -11.79
N ALA A 72 -5.50 9.58 -12.21
CA ALA A 72 -5.12 9.49 -13.63
C ALA A 72 -5.86 8.35 -14.37
N GLU A 73 -5.99 7.18 -13.73
CA GLU A 73 -6.72 6.05 -14.29
C GLU A 73 -8.22 6.35 -14.44
N GLU A 74 -8.83 7.04 -13.47
CA GLU A 74 -10.23 7.46 -13.52
C GLU A 74 -10.45 8.54 -14.59
N ALA A 75 -9.56 9.52 -14.68
CA ALA A 75 -9.62 10.56 -15.72
C ALA A 75 -9.47 9.98 -17.14
N ALA A 76 -8.73 8.88 -17.32
CA ALA A 76 -8.59 8.21 -18.61
C ALA A 76 -9.80 7.33 -18.99
N ARG A 77 -10.67 7.01 -18.03
CA ARG A 77 -11.91 6.23 -18.25
C ARG A 77 -13.13 7.11 -18.52
N SER A 78 -13.05 8.42 -18.23
CA SER A 78 -14.10 9.41 -18.44
C SER A 78 -13.97 10.14 -19.78
#